data_AF-A0A9X0AAL4-F1
#
_entry.id   AF-A0A9X0AAL4-F1
#
_cell.length_a   1.000
_cell.length_b   1.000
_cell.length_c   1.000
_cell.angle_alpha   90.00
_cell.angle_beta   90.00
_cell.angle_gamma   90.00
#
_symmetry.space_group_name_H-M   'P 1'
#
loop_
_entity.id
_entity.type
_entity.pdbx_description
1 polymer ?
#
loop_
_entity_poly.entity_id
_entity_poly.type
_entity_poly.pdbx_seq_one_letter_code
_entity_poly.pdbx_strand_id
1 'polypeptide(L)'
;MLKPNFSEEGSNAFRYEKEVYQLFVRYAREVASGRRSCGEGKLELCHILEFVTSASEEPVLGFGINPSVEFVLPIITSVEDSTVQEANVQDSTVQEEEPMVRDK
;
A
#
# COMPACT_ATOMS: atom_id res chain seq x y z
N MET A 1 -12.77 4.82 18.19
CA MET A 1 -12.04 4.09 17.13
C MET A 1 -11.51 5.10 16.12
N LEU A 2 -10.34 4.85 15.55
CA LEU A 2 -9.57 5.80 14.73
C LEU A 2 -10.40 6.38 13.57
N LYS A 3 -10.43 7.70 13.44
CA LYS A 3 -11.23 8.36 12.40
C LYS A 3 -10.51 8.26 11.03
N PRO A 4 -11.16 7.81 9.94
CA PRO A 4 -10.53 7.79 8.63
C PRO A 4 -10.51 9.21 8.02
N ASN A 5 -9.40 9.56 7.40
CA ASN A 5 -9.28 10.72 6.52
C ASN A 5 -9.36 10.23 5.08
N PHE A 6 -10.55 10.30 4.49
CA PHE A 6 -10.77 9.87 3.10
C PHE A 6 -10.39 10.96 2.10
N SER A 7 -10.02 10.51 0.90
CA SER A 7 -9.96 11.30 -0.32
C SER A 7 -11.33 11.88 -0.69
N GLU A 8 -11.35 12.77 -1.68
CA GLU A 8 -12.56 13.42 -2.17
C GLU A 8 -13.66 12.42 -2.55
N GLU A 9 -14.89 12.70 -2.11
CA GLU A 9 -16.04 11.85 -2.40
C GLU A 9 -16.30 11.76 -3.90
N GLY A 10 -16.55 10.54 -4.39
CA GLY A 10 -16.71 10.26 -5.82
C GLY A 10 -15.40 9.95 -6.55
N SER A 11 -14.23 10.12 -5.92
CA SER A 11 -12.96 9.64 -6.47
C SER A 11 -12.85 8.12 -6.40
N ASN A 12 -12.05 7.54 -7.30
CA ASN A 12 -11.70 6.12 -7.20
C ASN A 12 -10.98 5.82 -5.87
N ALA A 13 -10.11 6.73 -5.40
CA ALA A 13 -9.40 6.61 -4.13
C ALA A 13 -10.38 6.46 -2.96
N PHE A 14 -11.38 7.34 -2.85
CA PHE A 14 -12.41 7.27 -1.81
C PHE A 14 -13.08 5.90 -1.74
N ARG A 15 -13.41 5.30 -2.89
CA ARG A 15 -14.01 3.97 -2.93
C ARG A 15 -13.09 2.92 -2.31
N TYR A 16 -11.82 2.88 -2.73
CA TYR A 16 -10.84 1.91 -2.24
C TYR A 16 -10.54 2.10 -0.75
N GLU A 17 -10.35 3.33 -0.31
CA GLU A 17 -10.09 3.65 1.10
C GLU A 17 -11.26 3.24 2.00
N LYS A 18 -12.50 3.46 1.54
CA LYS A 18 -13.70 3.04 2.24
C LYS A 18 -13.78 1.52 2.39
N GLU A 19 -13.44 0.77 1.33
CA GLU A 19 -13.38 -0.70 1.37
C GLU A 19 -12.31 -1.18 2.37
N VAL A 20 -11.11 -0.60 2.34
CA VAL A 20 -10.02 -0.91 3.28
C VAL A 20 -10.43 -0.59 4.72
N TYR A 21 -11.04 0.58 4.95
CA TYR A 21 -11.49 0.98 6.28
C TYR A 21 -12.58 0.04 6.82
N GLN A 22 -13.48 -0.45 5.97
CA GLN A 22 -14.48 -1.45 6.38
C GLN A 22 -13.82 -2.76 6.85
N LEU A 23 -12.74 -3.20 6.21
CA LEU A 23 -11.97 -4.36 6.65
C LEU A 23 -11.32 -4.10 8.01
N PHE A 24 -10.77 -2.91 8.25
CA PHE A 24 -10.23 -2.52 9.55
C PHE A 24 -11.30 -2.52 10.65
N VAL A 25 -12.48 -1.92 10.41
CA VAL A 25 -13.59 -1.91 11.37
C VAL A 25 -14.05 -3.35 11.68
N ARG A 26 -14.10 -4.21 10.66
CA ARG A 26 -14.41 -5.63 10.87
C ARG A 26 -13.36 -6.29 11.75
N TYR A 27 -12.07 -6.09 11.46
CA TYR A 27 -10.98 -6.60 12.30
C TYR A 27 -11.10 -6.14 13.75
N ALA A 28 -11.33 -4.84 13.99
CA ALA A 28 -11.49 -4.30 15.32
C ALA A 28 -12.67 -4.93 16.08
N ARG A 29 -13.79 -5.23 15.40
CA ARG A 29 -14.91 -5.97 16.01
C ARG A 29 -14.53 -7.41 16.37
N GLU A 30 -13.75 -8.09 15.53
CA GLU A 30 -13.22 -9.43 15.86
C GLU A 30 -12.34 -9.37 17.11
N VAL A 31 -11.49 -8.35 17.23
CA VAL A 31 -10.65 -8.10 18.41
C VAL A 31 -11.50 -7.84 19.64
N ALA A 32 -12.47 -6.93 19.56
CA ALA A 32 -13.39 -6.61 20.66
C ALA A 32 -14.16 -7.84 21.16
N SER A 33 -14.44 -8.79 20.27
CA SER A 33 -15.13 -10.04 20.60
C SER A 33 -14.21 -11.17 21.10
N GLY A 34 -12.91 -10.91 21.26
CA GLY A 34 -11.93 -11.91 21.72
C GLY A 34 -11.60 -13.01 20.69
N ARG A 35 -11.98 -12.82 19.42
CA ARG A 35 -11.75 -13.78 18.33
C ARG A 35 -10.35 -13.69 17.72
N ARG A 36 -9.54 -12.70 18.11
CA ARG A 36 -8.14 -12.54 17.67
C ARG A 36 -7.17 -12.87 18.80
N SER A 37 -6.06 -13.52 18.44
CA SER A 37 -4.95 -13.87 19.34
C SER A 37 -3.62 -13.49 18.71
N CYS A 38 -2.62 -13.21 19.56
CA CYS A 38 -1.25 -12.95 19.17
C CYS A 38 -0.34 -13.78 20.09
N GLY A 39 0.36 -14.76 19.51
CA GLY A 39 1.09 -15.77 20.29
C GLY A 39 0.15 -16.52 21.24
N GLU A 40 0.50 -16.53 22.53
CA GLU A 40 -0.29 -17.16 23.59
C GLU A 40 -1.40 -16.25 24.15
N GLY A 41 -1.41 -14.96 23.80
CA GLY A 41 -2.34 -13.96 24.32
C GLY A 41 -3.54 -13.66 23.42
N LYS A 42 -4.59 -13.08 24.01
CA LYS A 42 -5.71 -12.48 23.27
C LYS A 42 -5.35 -11.06 22.86
N LEU A 43 -5.76 -10.67 21.65
CA LEU A 43 -5.67 -9.28 21.25
C LEU A 43 -6.88 -8.53 21.81
N GLU A 44 -6.65 -7.40 22.46
CA GLU A 44 -7.67 -6.52 23.00
C GLU A 44 -7.65 -5.16 22.28
N LEU A 45 -8.72 -4.38 22.45
CA LEU A 45 -8.82 -3.06 21.82
C LEU A 45 -7.79 -2.06 22.37
N CYS A 46 -7.39 -2.20 23.64
CA CYS A 46 -6.34 -1.39 24.25
C CYS A 46 -5.01 -1.53 23.49
N HIS A 47 -4.62 -2.74 23.05
CA HIS A 47 -3.39 -2.91 22.26
C HIS A 47 -3.40 -2.13 20.94
N ILE A 48 -4.57 -2.04 20.28
CA ILE A 48 -4.71 -1.21 19.07
C ILE A 48 -4.54 0.27 19.42
N LEU A 49 -5.13 0.70 20.54
CA LEU A 49 -5.05 2.08 20.99
C LEU A 49 -3.62 2.45 21.42
N GLU A 50 -2.95 1.60 22.19
CA GLU A 50 -1.56 1.74 22.62
C GLU A 50 -0.63 1.84 21.43
N PHE A 51 -0.82 0.98 20.43
CA PHE A 51 0.00 1.00 19.23
C PHE A 51 -0.06 2.34 18.50
N VAL A 52 -1.23 2.97 18.44
CA VAL A 52 -1.44 4.21 17.68
C VAL A 52 -1.18 5.47 18.50
N THR A 53 -1.49 5.44 19.80
CA THR A 53 -1.52 6.63 20.66
C THR A 53 -0.53 6.55 21.82
N SER A 54 0.13 5.41 22.03
CA SER A 54 0.92 5.09 23.21
C SER A 54 0.16 5.19 24.54
N ALA A 55 -1.17 5.17 24.49
CA ALA A 55 -2.05 5.15 25.65
C ALA A 55 -2.94 3.89 25.64
N SER A 56 -3.08 3.26 26.80
CA SER A 56 -3.92 2.06 27.00
C SER A 56 -5.41 2.36 27.01
N GLU A 57 -5.76 3.61 27.34
CA GLU A 57 -7.12 4.12 27.41
C GLU A 57 -7.18 5.56 26.90
N GLU A 58 -8.40 6.04 26.64
CA GLU A 58 -8.62 7.43 26.26
C GLU A 58 -8.35 8.36 27.46
N PRO A 59 -7.53 9.42 27.31
CA PRO A 59 -7.28 10.36 28.39
C PRO A 59 -8.57 11.04 28.87
N VAL A 60 -8.62 11.45 30.14
CA VAL A 60 -9.81 12.09 30.75
C VAL A 60 -10.28 13.34 29.99
N LEU A 61 -9.35 14.09 29.41
CA LEU A 61 -9.64 15.28 28.60
C LEU A 61 -9.71 14.98 27.09
N GLY A 62 -9.66 13.70 26.72
CA GLY A 62 -9.51 13.25 25.34
C GLY A 62 -8.10 13.47 24.79
N PHE A 63 -7.93 13.14 23.51
CA PHE A 63 -6.68 13.37 22.80
C PHE A 63 -6.59 14.82 22.31
N GLY A 64 -5.45 15.49 22.53
CA GLY A 64 -5.21 16.82 21.99
C GLY A 64 -5.26 16.85 20.45
N ILE A 65 -4.85 15.75 19.82
CA ILE A 65 -5.03 15.48 18.39
C ILE A 65 -5.78 14.15 18.30
N ASN A 66 -7.00 14.17 17.75
CA ASN A 66 -7.78 12.95 17.61
C ASN A 66 -7.05 11.96 16.70
N PRO A 67 -6.87 10.69 17.14
CA PRO A 67 -6.15 9.72 16.35
C PRO A 67 -6.94 9.35 15.08
N SER A 68 -6.25 9.36 13.94
CA SER A 68 -6.83 9.16 12.62
C SER A 68 -6.07 8.12 11.79
N VAL A 69 -6.72 7.63 10.72
CA VAL A 69 -6.13 6.74 9.72
C VAL A 69 -5.99 7.52 8.41
N GLU A 70 -4.78 7.53 7.88
CA GLU A 70 -4.47 8.05 6.54
C GLU A 70 -4.20 6.89 5.58
N PHE A 71 -4.60 7.06 4.32
CA PHE A 71 -4.42 6.07 3.28
C PHE A 71 -3.34 6.55 2.32
N VAL A 72 -2.18 5.90 2.35
CA VAL A 72 -1.01 6.28 1.56
C VAL A 72 -0.80 5.22 0.49
N LEU A 73 -0.64 5.66 -0.77
CA LEU A 73 -0.25 4.77 -1.86
C LEU A 73 1.21 4.33 -1.66
N PRO A 74 1.54 3.06 -1.89
CA PRO A 74 2.91 2.59 -1.80
C PRO A 74 3.77 3.29 -2.85
N ILE A 75 4.90 3.87 -2.44
CA ILE A 75 5.93 4.35 -3.36
C ILE A 75 6.65 3.12 -3.89
N ILE A 76 6.35 2.73 -5.13
CA ILE A 76 7.08 1.67 -5.81
C ILE A 76 8.30 2.32 -6.46
N THR A 77 9.44 2.29 -5.77
CA THR A 77 10.71 2.59 -6.43
C THR A 77 11.05 1.39 -7.31
N SER A 78 10.91 1.55 -8.62
CA SER A 78 11.51 0.60 -9.56
C SER A 78 13.01 0.62 -9.33
N VAL A 79 13.54 -0.43 -8.70
CA VAL A 79 14.97 -0.65 -8.64
C VAL A 79 15.38 -0.99 -10.07
N GLU A 80 15.93 -0.03 -10.79
CA GLU A 80 16.60 -0.30 -12.07
C GLU A 80 17.83 -1.15 -11.73
N ASP A 81 17.72 -2.46 -11.98
CA ASP A 81 18.82 -3.41 -11.82
C ASP A 81 19.91 -3.05 -12.85
N SER A 82 20.84 -2.19 -12.44
CA SER A 82 21.97 -1.76 -13.24
C SER A 82 23.07 -2.81 -13.15
N THR A 83 22.92 -3.93 -13.87
CA THR A 83 24.05 -4.82 -14.19
C THR A 83 24.50 -4.64 -15.65
N VAL A 84 25.40 -3.66 -15.81
CA VAL A 84 26.65 -3.68 -16.58
C VAL A 84 26.63 -3.99 -18.09
N GLN A 85 26.81 -2.89 -18.85
CA GLN A 85 27.74 -2.65 -19.98
C GLN A 85 27.57 -3.36 -21.33
N GLU A 86 27.44 -2.48 -22.34
CA GLU A 86 27.73 -2.70 -23.75
C GLU A 86 29.09 -3.37 -23.98
N ALA A 87 29.09 -4.47 -24.73
CA ALA A 87 30.24 -4.88 -25.52
C ALA A 87 29.89 -4.72 -27.00
N ASN A 88 30.30 -3.58 -27.54
CA ASN A 88 30.39 -3.29 -28.96
C ASN A 88 31.35 -4.32 -29.62
N VAL A 89 30.84 -5.16 -30.52
CA VAL A 89 31.66 -5.84 -31.53
C VAL A 89 31.09 -5.48 -32.89
N GLN A 90 31.67 -4.44 -33.48
CA GLN A 90 31.63 -4.21 -34.92
C GLN A 90 32.42 -5.32 -35.58
N ASP A 91 31.75 -6.23 -36.28
CA ASP A 91 32.35 -6.91 -37.42
C ASP A 91 31.58 -6.53 -38.68
N SER A 92 32.34 -5.94 -39.60
CA SER A 92 31.88 -5.47 -40.89
C SER A 92 32.13 -6.58 -41.89
N THR A 93 31.09 -7.15 -42.48
CA THR A 93 31.22 -7.79 -43.79
C THR A 93 30.01 -7.41 -44.64
N VAL A 94 30.32 -6.61 -45.65
CA VAL A 94 29.47 -6.14 -46.75
C VAL A 94 29.13 -7.32 -47.66
N GLN A 95 27.87 -7.44 -48.11
CA GLN A 95 27.53 -7.54 -49.54
C GLN A 95 26.01 -7.47 -49.78
N GLU A 96 25.69 -6.67 -50.80
CA GLU A 96 24.39 -6.23 -51.31
C GLU A 96 23.61 -7.36 -52.00
N GLU A 97 22.27 -7.33 -51.92
CA GLU A 97 21.36 -7.03 -53.05
C GLU A 97 19.91 -7.44 -52.73
N GLU A 98 19.00 -6.45 -52.69
CA GLU A 98 17.58 -6.68 -52.95
C GLU A 98 17.34 -6.73 -54.46
N PRO A 99 16.34 -7.51 -54.92
CA PRO A 99 15.55 -7.06 -56.07
C PRO A 99 14.10 -6.75 -55.68
N MET A 100 13.74 -5.50 -55.93
CA MET A 100 12.44 -4.86 -55.82
C MET A 100 11.42 -5.42 -56.85
N VAL A 101 10.26 -5.82 -56.32
CA VAL A 101 8.89 -5.86 -56.87
C VAL A 101 8.66 -5.42 -58.33
N ARG A 102 7.93 -6.24 -59.11
CA ARG A 102 6.72 -5.78 -59.83
C ARG A 102 5.86 -6.89 -60.42
N ASP A 103 4.57 -6.79 -60.11
CA ASP A 103 3.42 -7.38 -60.79
C ASP A 103 3.46 -7.16 -62.31
N LYS A 104 3.09 -8.21 -63.04
CA LYS A 104 2.15 -8.12 -64.17
C LYS A 104 1.51 -9.46 -64.48
#